data_AF-A0A847WCL7-F1
#
_entry.id   AF-A0A847WCL7-F1
#
_cell.length_a   1.000
_cell.length_b   1.000
_cell.length_c   1.000
_cell.angle_alpha   90.00
_cell.angle_beta   90.00
_cell.angle_gamma   90.00
#
_symmetry.space_group_name_H-M   'P 1'
#
loop_
_entity.id
_entity.type
_entity.pdbx_description
1 polymer ?
#
loop_
_entity_poly.entity_id
_entity_poly.type
_entity_poly.pdbx_seq_one_letter_code
_entity_poly.pdbx_strand_id
1 'polypeptide(L)'
;YRVINGIALKVMGESYNTEDISVIKAAGAKMLGLAPNIRLIKDDLLQDDLISGEISAAVMYTSQVTMAKMAKPELKVVYPTEGIGFGIMANFIPSKAPNAEAAYAFMDYILRPEVSAQCLEWLGYYCTNKAAEQYISAEYKDYLTLPNDFSGDMEMIQPIGAEADEAHTQVWTEFKAAAGQE
;
A
#
# COMPACT_ATOMS: atom_id res chain seq x y z
N TYR A 1 -5.65 1.54 -7.90
CA TYR A 1 -6.30 2.85 -8.15
C TYR A 1 -6.94 3.48 -6.90
N ARG A 2 -7.74 2.77 -6.09
CA ARG A 2 -8.40 3.34 -4.88
C ARG A 2 -7.44 4.07 -3.92
N VAL A 3 -6.24 3.52 -3.72
CA VAL A 3 -5.21 4.15 -2.88
C VAL A 3 -4.78 5.50 -3.47
N ILE A 4 -4.51 5.58 -4.78
CA ILE A 4 -4.05 6.83 -5.41
C ILE A 4 -5.17 7.88 -5.46
N ASN A 5 -6.38 7.49 -5.87
CA ASN A 5 -7.55 8.38 -5.83
C ASN A 5 -7.81 8.88 -4.39
N GLY A 6 -7.64 8.00 -3.41
CA GLY A 6 -7.81 8.30 -2.01
C GLY A 6 -6.75 9.24 -1.43
N ILE A 7 -5.52 9.24 -1.93
CA ILE A 7 -4.53 10.27 -1.56
C ILE A 7 -5.05 11.65 -1.99
N ALA A 8 -5.63 11.77 -3.20
CA ALA A 8 -6.23 13.03 -3.63
C ALA A 8 -7.44 13.43 -2.77
N LEU A 9 -8.25 12.46 -2.34
CA LEU A 9 -9.34 12.67 -1.38
C LEU A 9 -8.83 13.19 -0.04
N LYS A 10 -7.78 12.60 0.53
CA LYS A 10 -7.16 13.08 1.78
C LYS A 10 -6.63 14.50 1.67
N VAL A 11 -6.01 14.87 0.55
CA VAL A 11 -5.60 16.27 0.29
C VAL A 11 -6.80 17.22 0.25
N MET A 12 -8.00 16.73 -0.08
CA MET A 12 -9.26 17.49 -0.03
C MET A 12 -9.95 17.44 1.34
N GLY A 13 -9.41 16.72 2.32
CA GLY A 13 -10.03 16.50 3.63
C GLY A 13 -11.12 15.42 3.64
N GLU A 14 -11.18 14.60 2.60
CA GLU A 14 -12.22 13.59 2.39
C GLU A 14 -11.73 12.17 2.73
N SER A 15 -12.67 11.29 3.04
CA SER A 15 -12.40 9.87 3.34
C SER A 15 -11.95 9.09 2.10
N TYR A 16 -11.03 8.14 2.26
CA TYR A 16 -10.71 7.12 1.23
C TYR A 16 -11.94 6.33 0.77
N ASN A 17 -12.97 6.26 1.61
CA ASN A 17 -14.14 5.41 1.49
C ASN A 17 -15.43 6.20 1.24
N THR A 18 -15.33 7.47 0.82
CA THR A 18 -16.52 8.23 0.42
C THR A 18 -17.29 7.51 -0.69
N GLU A 19 -18.63 7.53 -0.59
CA GLU A 19 -19.52 7.06 -1.65
C GLU A 19 -20.10 8.21 -2.48
N ASP A 20 -19.74 9.46 -2.16
CA ASP A 20 -20.19 10.63 -2.92
C ASP A 20 -19.46 10.71 -4.26
N ILE A 21 -20.17 10.36 -5.33
CA ILE A 21 -19.69 10.37 -6.71
C ILE A 21 -19.16 11.76 -7.12
N SER A 22 -19.77 12.83 -6.63
CA SER A 22 -19.34 14.20 -6.96
C SER A 22 -17.98 14.52 -6.32
N VAL A 23 -17.76 14.04 -5.09
CA VAL A 23 -16.48 14.16 -4.37
C VAL A 23 -15.40 13.32 -5.05
N ILE A 24 -15.71 12.09 -5.47
CA ILE A 24 -14.79 11.22 -6.21
C ILE A 24 -14.36 11.89 -7.53
N LYS A 25 -15.30 12.45 -8.28
CA LYS A 25 -15.00 13.18 -9.53
C LYS A 25 -14.16 14.43 -9.29
N ALA A 26 -14.43 15.16 -8.21
CA ALA A 26 -13.63 16.33 -7.82
C ALA A 26 -12.17 15.94 -7.48
N ALA A 27 -11.96 14.80 -6.81
CA ALA A 27 -10.62 14.25 -6.60
C ALA A 27 -9.93 13.91 -7.92
N GLY A 28 -10.65 13.34 -8.88
CA GLY A 28 -10.13 13.08 -10.23
C GLY A 28 -9.70 14.35 -10.96
N ALA A 29 -10.53 15.39 -10.93
CA ALA A 29 -10.19 16.69 -11.53
C ALA A 29 -8.91 17.28 -10.91
N LYS A 30 -8.71 17.13 -9.59
CA LYS A 30 -7.49 17.54 -8.90
C LYS A 30 -6.28 16.73 -9.38
N MET A 31 -6.43 15.42 -9.57
CA MET A 31 -5.36 14.55 -10.07
C MET A 31 -4.90 14.91 -11.50
N LEU A 32 -5.77 15.45 -12.35
CA LEU A 32 -5.36 15.92 -13.68
C LEU A 32 -4.28 17.01 -13.61
N GLY A 33 -4.26 17.84 -12.56
CA GLY A 33 -3.19 18.80 -12.32
C GLY A 33 -1.85 18.16 -11.95
N LEU A 34 -1.86 16.92 -11.43
CA LEU A 34 -0.66 16.14 -11.12
C LEU A 34 -0.10 15.42 -12.36
N ALA A 35 -0.95 15.10 -13.35
CA ALA A 35 -0.61 14.25 -14.49
C ALA A 35 0.67 14.67 -15.26
N PRO A 36 0.95 15.97 -15.51
CA PRO A 36 2.19 16.38 -16.19
C PRO A 36 3.48 16.02 -15.44
N ASN A 37 3.41 15.74 -14.15
CA ASN A 37 4.55 15.37 -13.30
C ASN A 37 4.74 13.85 -13.21
N ILE A 38 3.86 13.05 -13.82
CA ILE A 38 3.89 11.59 -13.71
C ILE A 38 4.80 11.01 -14.79
N ARG A 39 5.89 10.38 -14.36
CA ARG A 39 6.85 9.70 -15.24
C ARG A 39 6.46 8.25 -15.52
N LEU A 40 5.96 7.53 -14.51
CA LEU A 40 5.58 6.12 -14.54
C LEU A 40 4.35 5.87 -13.65
N ILE A 41 3.47 4.98 -14.08
CA ILE A 41 2.45 4.33 -13.24
C ILE A 41 2.69 2.82 -13.32
N LYS A 42 3.08 2.22 -12.19
CA LYS A 42 3.51 0.82 -12.13
C LYS A 42 3.22 0.26 -10.74
N ASP A 43 2.73 -0.98 -10.68
CA ASP A 43 2.46 -1.65 -9.40
C ASP A 43 3.69 -2.42 -8.89
N ASP A 44 4.49 -2.98 -9.80
CA ASP A 44 5.64 -3.85 -9.46
C ASP A 44 6.98 -3.15 -9.67
N LEU A 45 8.00 -3.50 -8.85
CA LEU A 45 9.39 -3.06 -9.04
C LEU A 45 9.61 -1.53 -9.13
N LEU A 46 8.72 -0.71 -8.56
CA LEU A 46 8.85 0.75 -8.59
C LEU A 46 10.04 1.24 -7.73
N GLN A 47 10.45 0.44 -6.74
CA GLN A 47 11.64 0.72 -5.93
C GLN A 47 12.92 0.73 -6.76
N ASP A 48 13.03 -0.09 -7.81
CA ASP A 48 14.22 -0.17 -8.66
C ASP A 48 14.37 1.09 -9.51
N ASP A 49 13.25 1.62 -9.99
CA ASP A 49 13.17 2.89 -10.72
C ASP A 49 13.60 4.07 -9.82
N LEU A 50 13.26 4.03 -8.52
CA LEU A 50 13.69 5.03 -7.54
C LEU A 50 15.19 4.88 -7.18
N ILE A 51 15.67 3.66 -7.00
CA ILE A 51 17.08 3.38 -6.64
C ILE A 51 18.02 3.83 -7.77
N SER A 52 17.67 3.47 -9.01
CA SER A 52 18.44 3.81 -10.22
C SER A 52 18.44 5.31 -10.56
N GLY A 53 17.44 6.05 -10.05
CA GLY A 53 17.28 7.48 -10.30
C GLY A 53 16.44 7.80 -11.55
N GLU A 54 15.75 6.81 -12.13
CA GLU A 54 14.76 7.04 -13.20
C GLU A 54 13.60 7.93 -12.72
N ILE A 55 13.22 7.78 -11.44
CA ILE A 55 12.27 8.67 -10.75
C ILE A 55 12.91 9.24 -9.48
N SER A 56 12.49 10.45 -9.10
CA SER A 56 13.00 11.14 -7.90
C SER A 56 12.11 10.98 -6.67
N ALA A 57 10.85 10.60 -6.86
CA ALA A 57 9.87 10.39 -5.80
C ALA A 57 8.83 9.35 -6.26
N ALA A 58 8.28 8.59 -5.32
CA ALA A 58 7.29 7.57 -5.60
C ALA A 58 6.31 7.41 -4.42
N VAL A 59 5.08 7.05 -4.73
CA VAL A 59 4.15 6.45 -3.77
C VAL A 59 4.27 4.94 -3.92
N MET A 60 4.61 4.24 -2.85
CA MET A 60 4.92 2.81 -2.86
C MET A 60 4.26 2.11 -1.68
N TYR A 61 4.00 0.81 -1.82
CA TYR A 61 3.62 -0.02 -0.69
C TYR A 61 4.82 -0.25 0.25
N THR A 62 4.54 -0.54 1.52
CA THR A 62 5.57 -0.64 2.57
C THR A 62 6.70 -1.62 2.22
N SER A 63 6.41 -2.75 1.58
CA SER A 63 7.43 -3.72 1.13
C SER A 63 8.46 -3.12 0.17
N GLN A 64 7.99 -2.34 -0.80
CA GLN A 64 8.84 -1.65 -1.78
C GLN A 64 9.66 -0.55 -1.09
N VAL A 65 9.06 0.17 -0.12
CA VAL A 65 9.77 1.15 0.70
C VAL A 65 10.89 0.48 1.51
N THR A 66 10.61 -0.65 2.15
CA THR A 66 11.60 -1.45 2.89
C THR A 66 12.75 -1.83 1.97
N MET A 67 12.47 -2.41 0.80
CA MET A 67 13.51 -2.78 -0.17
C MET A 67 14.34 -1.56 -0.63
N ALA A 68 13.69 -0.43 -0.92
CA ALA A 68 14.39 0.79 -1.34
C ALA A 68 15.32 1.32 -0.25
N LYS A 69 14.85 1.35 1.01
CA LYS A 69 15.63 1.83 2.16
C LYS A 69 16.80 0.93 2.51
N MET A 70 16.63 -0.39 2.39
CA MET A 70 17.69 -1.37 2.58
C MET A 70 18.78 -1.22 1.52
N ALA A 71 18.39 -1.00 0.25
CA ALA A 71 19.34 -0.79 -0.85
C ALA A 71 20.01 0.59 -0.82
N LYS A 72 19.29 1.62 -0.37
CA LYS A 72 19.71 3.03 -0.43
C LYS A 72 19.28 3.80 0.85
N PRO A 73 20.04 3.66 1.95
CA PRO A 73 19.66 4.18 3.27
C PRO A 73 19.44 5.68 3.35
N GLU A 74 19.99 6.47 2.41
CA GLU A 74 19.79 7.92 2.33
C GLU A 74 18.40 8.36 1.83
N LEU A 75 17.62 7.44 1.23
CA LEU A 75 16.25 7.74 0.84
C LEU A 75 15.41 8.13 2.05
N LYS A 76 14.47 9.06 1.85
CA LYS A 76 13.58 9.55 2.91
C LYS A 76 12.18 8.98 2.72
N VAL A 77 11.63 8.41 3.79
CA VAL A 77 10.22 8.04 3.87
C VAL A 77 9.44 9.25 4.37
N VAL A 78 8.33 9.56 3.73
CA VAL A 78 7.45 10.67 4.10
C VAL A 78 6.07 10.12 4.38
N TYR A 79 5.54 10.42 5.56
CA TYR A 79 4.16 10.15 5.94
C TYR A 79 3.37 11.47 5.81
N PRO A 80 2.44 11.59 4.85
CA PRO A 80 1.61 12.78 4.68
C PRO A 80 0.80 13.10 5.94
N THR A 81 0.71 14.38 6.27
CA THR A 81 -0.04 14.88 7.44
C THR A 81 -1.55 14.74 7.29
N GLU A 82 -2.02 14.70 6.05
CA GLU A 82 -3.41 14.52 5.66
C GLU A 82 -3.89 13.09 5.92
N GLY A 83 -2.97 12.14 6.07
CA GLY A 83 -3.23 10.74 6.37
C GLY A 83 -2.83 9.78 5.25
N ILE A 84 -2.79 8.50 5.58
CA ILE A 84 -2.41 7.40 4.68
C ILE A 84 -3.49 6.31 4.63
N GLY A 85 -3.60 5.67 3.47
CA GLY A 85 -4.41 4.47 3.32
C GLY A 85 -3.71 3.26 3.95
N PHE A 86 -4.46 2.47 4.70
CA PHE A 86 -4.00 1.24 5.33
C PHE A 86 -4.77 0.04 4.80
N GLY A 87 -4.06 -1.04 4.50
CA GLY A 87 -4.64 -2.28 3.98
C GLY A 87 -4.10 -3.49 4.72
N ILE A 88 -4.96 -4.49 4.90
CA ILE A 88 -4.59 -5.79 5.46
C ILE A 88 -4.72 -6.84 4.37
N MET A 89 -3.63 -7.57 4.11
CA MET A 89 -3.67 -8.82 3.36
C MET A 89 -3.91 -9.96 4.34
N ALA A 90 -5.07 -10.59 4.23
CA ALA A 90 -5.46 -11.71 5.08
C ALA A 90 -5.35 -13.04 4.33
N ASN A 91 -4.98 -14.09 5.07
CA ASN A 91 -5.05 -15.46 4.59
C ASN A 91 -6.49 -15.96 4.72
N PHE A 92 -7.01 -16.58 3.66
CA PHE A 92 -8.35 -17.17 3.65
C PHE A 92 -8.29 -18.61 3.14
N ILE A 93 -9.04 -19.50 3.79
CA ILE A 93 -9.26 -20.87 3.32
C ILE A 93 -10.66 -20.90 2.67
N PRO A 94 -10.76 -21.15 1.35
CA PRO A 94 -12.06 -21.26 0.69
C PRO A 94 -12.93 -22.36 1.31
N SER A 95 -14.24 -22.12 1.43
CA SER A 95 -15.18 -23.09 2.03
C SER A 95 -15.25 -24.43 1.30
N LYS A 96 -14.82 -24.47 0.03
CA LYS A 96 -14.74 -25.66 -0.81
C LYS A 96 -13.29 -26.07 -1.13
N ALA A 97 -12.33 -25.72 -0.28
CA ALA A 97 -10.94 -26.11 -0.47
C ALA A 97 -10.83 -27.64 -0.62
N PRO A 98 -10.21 -28.15 -1.71
CA PRO A 98 -10.16 -29.59 -1.98
C PRO A 98 -9.32 -30.35 -0.94
N ASN A 99 -8.49 -29.64 -0.18
CA ASN A 99 -7.73 -30.18 0.95
C ASN A 99 -7.67 -29.13 2.08
N ALA A 100 -8.76 -29.03 2.84
CA ALA A 100 -8.86 -28.07 3.94
C ALA A 100 -7.85 -28.35 5.07
N GLU A 101 -7.61 -29.63 5.39
CA GLU A 101 -6.65 -30.01 6.45
C GLU A 101 -5.23 -29.52 6.16
N ALA A 102 -4.75 -29.71 4.91
CA ALA A 102 -3.43 -29.19 4.52
C ALA A 102 -3.37 -27.66 4.54
N ALA A 103 -4.45 -26.98 4.16
CA ALA A 103 -4.52 -25.52 4.21
C ALA A 103 -4.43 -25.01 5.66
N TYR A 104 -5.14 -25.64 6.61
CA TYR A 104 -5.02 -25.32 8.03
C TYR A 104 -3.61 -25.60 8.57
N ALA A 105 -3.01 -26.73 8.21
CA ALA A 105 -1.64 -27.07 8.62
C ALA A 105 -0.60 -26.07 8.09
N PHE A 106 -0.76 -25.61 6.84
CA PHE A 106 0.09 -24.56 6.27
C PHE A 106 -0.09 -23.23 6.99
N MET A 107 -1.33 -22.86 7.30
CA MET A 107 -1.62 -21.61 7.99
C MET A 107 -1.07 -21.62 9.43
N ASP A 108 -1.18 -22.74 10.14
CA ASP A 108 -0.52 -22.95 11.44
C ASP A 108 0.99 -22.77 11.33
N TYR A 109 1.62 -23.39 10.32
CA TYR A 109 3.05 -23.28 10.10
C TYR A 109 3.51 -21.83 9.86
N ILE A 110 2.85 -21.10 8.96
CA ILE A 110 3.20 -19.71 8.64
C ILE A 110 3.00 -18.78 9.84
N LEU A 111 2.02 -19.06 10.72
CA LEU A 111 1.73 -18.27 11.91
C LEU A 111 2.67 -18.55 13.09
N ARG A 112 3.56 -19.55 13.00
CA ARG A 112 4.60 -19.75 14.02
C ARG A 112 5.51 -18.51 14.06
N PRO A 113 5.85 -17.96 15.24
CA PRO A 113 6.56 -16.70 15.35
C PRO A 113 7.85 -16.60 14.52
N GLU A 114 8.71 -17.63 14.56
CA GLU A 114 9.97 -17.69 13.82
C GLU A 114 9.76 -17.74 12.30
N VAL A 115 8.71 -18.43 11.86
CA VAL A 115 8.36 -18.57 10.44
C VAL A 115 7.75 -17.27 9.93
N SER A 116 6.80 -16.69 10.68
CA SER A 116 6.23 -15.37 10.39
C SER A 116 7.31 -14.30 10.26
N ALA A 117 8.31 -14.28 11.15
CA ALA A 117 9.43 -13.34 11.07
C ALA A 117 10.21 -13.51 9.76
N GLN A 118 10.64 -14.74 9.43
CA GLN A 118 11.35 -15.03 8.19
C GLN A 118 10.55 -14.64 6.94
N CYS A 119 9.25 -14.96 6.91
CA CYS A 119 8.37 -14.59 5.80
C CYS A 119 8.28 -13.07 5.63
N LEU A 120 8.14 -12.33 6.73
CA LEU A 120 7.93 -10.88 6.70
C LEU A 120 9.25 -10.13 6.42
N GLU A 121 10.40 -10.64 6.85
CA GLU A 121 11.72 -10.14 6.41
C GLU A 121 11.93 -10.30 4.91
N TRP A 122 11.53 -11.45 4.36
CA TRP A 122 11.61 -11.66 2.92
C TRP A 122 10.63 -10.76 2.15
N LEU A 123 9.41 -10.57 2.67
CA LEU A 123 8.37 -9.77 2.01
C LEU A 123 8.53 -8.26 2.20
N GLY A 124 9.08 -7.81 3.32
CA GLY A 124 9.26 -6.39 3.66
C GLY A 124 8.02 -5.66 4.20
N TYR A 125 6.91 -6.36 4.50
CA TYR A 125 5.69 -5.75 5.06
C TYR A 125 5.72 -5.68 6.60
N TYR A 126 4.87 -4.82 7.17
CA TYR A 126 4.67 -4.80 8.62
C TYR A 126 4.22 -6.17 9.16
N CYS A 127 4.89 -6.63 10.21
CA CYS A 127 4.56 -7.87 10.87
C CYS A 127 3.32 -7.69 11.74
N THR A 128 2.26 -8.44 11.43
CA THR A 128 1.00 -8.44 12.19
C THR A 128 0.95 -9.54 13.26
N ASN A 129 2.01 -10.34 13.39
CA ASN A 129 2.16 -11.35 14.41
C ASN A 129 3.04 -10.80 15.55
N LYS A 130 2.41 -10.29 16.61
CA LYS A 130 3.13 -9.70 17.75
C LYS A 130 4.16 -10.63 18.39
N ALA A 131 3.91 -11.94 18.40
CA ALA A 131 4.85 -12.90 18.96
C ALA A 131 6.11 -13.07 18.09
N ALA A 132 6.03 -12.75 16.80
CA ALA A 132 7.14 -12.81 15.84
C ALA A 132 8.13 -11.63 15.98
N GLU A 133 7.73 -10.49 16.58
CA GLU A 133 8.57 -9.28 16.67
C GLU A 133 9.91 -9.49 17.39
N GLN A 134 9.98 -10.46 18.31
CA GLN A 134 11.22 -10.82 19.00
C GLN A 134 12.20 -11.61 18.12
N TYR A 135 11.70 -12.23 17.04
CA TYR A 135 12.47 -13.04 16.10
C TYR A 135 12.88 -12.25 14.85
N ILE A 136 12.30 -11.07 14.62
CA ILE A 136 12.73 -10.15 13.57
C ILE A 136 14.13 -9.66 13.91
N SER A 137 15.05 -9.83 12.96
CA SER A 137 16.43 -9.38 13.03
C SER A 137 16.52 -7.86 13.18
N ALA A 138 17.58 -7.40 13.84
CA ALA A 138 17.75 -5.99 14.16
C ALA A 138 17.76 -5.09 12.90
N GLU A 139 18.28 -5.59 11.78
CA GLU A 139 18.34 -4.88 10.50
C GLU A 139 16.94 -4.59 9.94
N TYR A 140 15.97 -5.48 10.16
CA TYR A 140 14.61 -5.36 9.63
C TYR A 140 13.63 -4.70 10.60
N LYS A 141 13.97 -4.61 11.88
CA LYS A 141 13.02 -4.28 12.95
C LYS A 141 12.34 -2.93 12.75
N ASP A 142 13.10 -1.90 12.37
CA ASP A 142 12.58 -0.55 12.13
C ASP A 142 11.70 -0.45 10.87
N TYR A 143 11.77 -1.44 9.97
CA TYR A 143 10.98 -1.47 8.73
C TYR A 143 9.71 -2.32 8.86
N LEU A 144 9.76 -3.41 9.62
CA LEU A 144 8.65 -4.36 9.75
C LEU A 144 7.77 -4.10 10.97
N THR A 145 8.09 -3.09 11.77
CA THR A 145 7.22 -2.63 12.86
C THR A 145 6.75 -1.22 12.58
N LEU A 146 5.57 -0.85 13.09
CA LEU A 146 5.10 0.51 12.94
C LEU A 146 6.06 1.45 13.70
N PRO A 147 6.56 2.53 13.07
CA PRO A 147 7.46 3.46 13.74
C PRO A 147 6.82 4.04 15.01
N ASN A 148 7.60 4.10 16.10
CA ASN A 148 7.11 4.60 17.39
C ASN A 148 6.69 6.09 17.35
N ASP A 149 7.21 6.85 16.40
CA ASP A 149 6.94 8.26 16.17
C ASP A 149 5.86 8.51 15.10
N PHE A 150 5.26 7.44 14.56
CA PHE A 150 4.15 7.57 13.64
C PHE A 150 2.96 8.27 14.33
N SER A 151 2.64 9.46 13.84
CA SER A 151 1.58 10.34 14.37
C SER A 151 0.54 10.72 13.30
N GLY A 152 0.65 10.11 12.10
CA GLY A 152 -0.25 10.37 10.99
C GLY A 152 -1.63 9.73 11.17
N ASP A 153 -2.62 10.27 10.48
CA ASP A 153 -3.93 9.62 10.35
C ASP A 153 -3.80 8.38 9.46
N MET A 154 -4.44 7.28 9.85
CA MET A 154 -4.51 6.05 9.06
C MET A 154 -5.95 5.69 8.83
N GLU A 155 -6.31 5.51 7.57
CA GLU A 155 -7.66 5.07 7.20
C GLU A 155 -7.60 3.70 6.52
N MET A 156 -8.32 2.74 7.08
CA MET A 156 -8.49 1.43 6.46
C MET A 156 -9.24 1.57 5.14
N ILE A 157 -8.73 0.97 4.06
CA ILE A 157 -9.48 0.88 2.81
C ILE A 157 -10.60 -0.14 2.95
N GLN A 158 -11.84 0.30 2.74
CA GLN A 158 -13.04 -0.51 2.90
C GLN A 158 -13.73 -0.76 1.55
N PRO A 159 -14.55 -1.83 1.46
CA PRO A 159 -15.47 -1.99 0.34
C PRO A 159 -16.42 -0.79 0.27
N ILE A 160 -16.78 -0.40 -0.96
CA ILE A 160 -17.77 0.65 -1.24
C ILE A 160 -18.82 0.12 -2.23
N GLY A 161 -19.92 0.85 -2.39
CA GLY A 161 -20.92 0.57 -3.42
C GLY A 161 -20.37 0.58 -4.85
N ALA A 162 -20.98 -0.22 -5.73
CA ALA A 162 -20.55 -0.39 -7.11
C ALA A 162 -20.51 0.92 -7.92
N GLU A 163 -21.47 1.83 -7.69
CA GLU A 163 -21.51 3.12 -8.39
C GLU A 163 -20.31 4.01 -8.04
N ALA A 164 -19.90 4.01 -6.76
CA ALA A 164 -18.73 4.75 -6.31
C ALA A 164 -17.43 4.10 -6.80
N ASP A 165 -17.36 2.77 -6.89
CA ASP A 165 -16.22 2.04 -7.45
C ASP A 165 -16.04 2.29 -8.96
N GLU A 166 -17.16 2.34 -9.70
CA GLU A 166 -17.18 2.73 -11.11
C GLU A 166 -16.69 4.17 -11.29
N ALA A 167 -17.14 5.10 -10.44
CA ALA A 167 -16.66 6.48 -10.46
C ALA A 167 -15.13 6.57 -10.23
N HIS A 168 -14.58 5.80 -9.30
CA HIS A 168 -13.14 5.72 -9.09
C HIS A 168 -12.39 5.14 -10.28
N THR A 169 -12.96 4.12 -10.93
CA THR A 169 -12.39 3.49 -12.12
C THR A 169 -12.34 4.48 -13.29
N GLN A 170 -13.41 5.25 -13.49
CA GLN A 170 -13.45 6.31 -14.50
C GLN A 170 -12.37 7.37 -14.23
N VAL A 171 -12.31 7.90 -13.01
CA VAL A 171 -11.32 8.89 -12.59
C VAL A 171 -9.89 8.39 -12.83
N TRP A 172 -9.61 7.15 -12.46
CA TRP A 172 -8.28 6.56 -12.65
C TRP A 172 -7.91 6.44 -14.11
N THR A 173 -8.85 6.03 -14.96
CA THR A 173 -8.64 5.88 -16.40
C THR A 173 -8.33 7.22 -17.06
N GLU A 174 -9.09 8.26 -16.72
CA GLU A 174 -8.86 9.62 -17.22
C GLU A 174 -7.49 10.16 -16.79
N PHE A 175 -7.11 9.94 -15.53
CA PHE A 175 -5.80 10.33 -15.01
C PHE A 175 -4.65 9.62 -15.72
N LYS A 176 -4.73 8.30 -15.90
CA LYS A 176 -3.71 7.52 -16.63
C LYS A 176 -3.51 8.02 -18.05
N ALA A 177 -4.61 8.26 -18.77
CA ALA A 177 -4.57 8.81 -20.12
C ALA A 177 -3.92 10.21 -20.14
N ALA A 178 -4.28 11.10 -19.20
CA ALA A 178 -3.67 12.42 -19.07
C ALA A 178 -2.18 12.37 -18.73
N ALA A 179 -1.73 11.34 -18.01
CA ALA A 179 -0.33 11.08 -17.68
C ALA A 179 0.47 10.40 -18.82
N GLY A 180 -0.17 10.08 -19.96
CA GLY A 180 0.45 9.35 -21.06
C GLY A 180 0.82 7.90 -20.70
N GLN A 181 0.08 7.29 -19.77
CA GLN A 181 0.30 5.94 -19.27
C GLN A 181 -0.87 5.05 -19.73
N GLU A 182 -0.82 4.55 -20.96
CA GLU A 182 -1.82 3.58 -21.47
C GLU A 182 -1.51 2.15 -21.02
#